data_AF-A0A936CWY2-F1
#
_entry.id   AF-A0A936CWY2-F1
#
_cell.length_a   1.000
_cell.length_b   1.000
_cell.length_c   1.000
_cell.angle_alpha   90.00
_cell.angle_beta   90.00
_cell.angle_gamma   90.00
#
_symmetry.space_group_name_H-M   'P 1'
#
loop_
_entity.id
_entity.type
_entity.pdbx_description
1 polymer ?
#
loop_
_entity_poly.entity_id
_entity_poly.type
_entity_poly.pdbx_seq_one_letter_code
_entity_poly.pdbx_strand_id
1 'polypeptide(L)'
;MLNRAYRVRRRGAGGWRERANDRTGRVDPVQYKDNGGARRRERILGSWLLVLAGMVFTMVVLGGLTRLTQSGLSMVEWRPVTGWLPPLSQESWEQAFAAYKAFPEYEKINAGMSLADFKSIFWLEFVHRLWGRLIGLAFAVPFIVFLARRWIDRAFSLKLLGMFVLGGLQGGLGWYMVASGLVDRPDVSQYRLAAHLGMALVIYAYILWVALGLLLPRRAVVLPSRAVAGRAMAITALIFVTIVSGGFVAGLDAGYAYNTFPLMDGELIPAHLLASSPWWRSFFEDVTTVQFTHRLLALTTFSCVLAQFVWSRRPGTTAEVRRASAALAGWVCVQVGLGIATLLSIVALPLAAMHQASALVLWTLALWTSFEALGRPAAGSAAGSADARKRASAPGRATASGPAHITGQTKEIAL
;
A
#
# COMPACT_ATOMS: atom_id res chain seq x y z
N MET A 1 50.32 36.49 23.00
CA MET A 1 50.57 36.83 21.59
C MET A 1 50.49 35.53 20.78
N LEU A 2 49.31 35.10 20.34
CA LEU A 2 48.67 35.40 19.05
C LEU A 2 49.56 35.13 17.83
N ASN A 3 49.29 34.04 17.11
CA ASN A 3 49.04 34.14 15.67
C ASN A 3 48.23 32.95 15.14
N ARG A 4 46.90 33.11 15.13
CA ARG A 4 45.98 32.32 14.31
C ARG A 4 46.03 32.88 12.89
N ALA A 5 46.52 32.09 11.94
CA ALA A 5 46.37 32.42 10.52
C ALA A 5 44.89 32.27 10.12
N TYR A 6 44.24 33.41 9.86
CA TYR A 6 42.90 33.49 9.30
C TYR A 6 42.88 32.92 7.88
N ARG A 7 42.03 31.92 7.62
CA ARG A 7 41.73 31.42 6.27
C ARG A 7 40.56 32.23 5.71
N VAL A 8 40.86 33.21 4.86
CA VAL A 8 39.84 34.05 4.20
C VAL A 8 39.07 33.20 3.18
N ARG A 9 37.75 33.08 3.38
CA ARG A 9 36.82 32.33 2.52
C ARG A 9 36.11 33.32 1.59
N ARG A 10 36.61 33.53 0.36
CA ARG A 10 35.87 34.26 -0.68
C ARG A 10 34.99 33.28 -1.48
N ARG A 11 33.70 33.58 -1.56
CA ARG A 11 32.72 32.92 -2.44
C ARG A 11 32.90 33.46 -3.86
N GLY A 12 33.42 32.65 -4.76
CA GLY A 12 33.33 32.86 -6.21
C GLY A 12 32.43 31.80 -6.82
N ALA A 13 31.64 32.17 -7.83
CA ALA A 13 30.74 31.28 -8.55
C ALA A 13 31.54 30.23 -9.36
N GLY A 14 31.83 29.09 -8.73
CA GLY A 14 32.56 27.98 -9.34
C GLY A 14 33.10 27.07 -8.26
N GLY A 15 32.61 25.83 -8.22
CA GLY A 15 32.85 24.86 -7.15
C GLY A 15 34.32 24.56 -6.83
N TRP A 16 34.49 23.90 -5.68
CA TRP A 16 35.77 23.50 -5.08
C TRP A 16 36.73 22.79 -6.05
N ARG A 17 37.99 23.25 -6.08
CA ARG A 17 39.12 22.53 -6.70
C ARG A 17 40.16 22.23 -5.62
N GLU A 18 40.26 20.98 -5.20
CA GLU A 18 41.48 20.46 -4.58
C GLU A 18 42.44 20.05 -5.70
N ARG A 19 43.66 20.60 -5.68
CA ARG A 19 44.73 20.21 -6.62
C ARG A 19 45.51 19.05 -6.01
N ALA A 20 45.32 17.85 -6.54
CA ALA A 20 46.33 16.79 -6.45
C ALA A 20 47.33 17.02 -7.60
N ASN A 21 48.61 17.10 -7.26
CA ASN A 21 49.70 17.29 -8.21
C ASN A 21 50.20 15.91 -8.65
N ASP A 22 49.78 15.42 -9.81
CA ASP A 22 50.50 14.37 -10.53
C ASP A 22 51.21 14.97 -11.75
N ARG A 23 52.41 14.46 -12.03
CA ARG A 23 53.37 15.00 -13.01
C ARG A 23 53.17 14.41 -14.41
N THR A 24 51.94 14.08 -14.80
CA THR A 24 51.65 13.69 -16.19
C THR A 24 50.51 14.55 -16.70
N GLY A 25 50.84 15.56 -17.51
CA GLY A 25 49.93 16.59 -18.03
C GLY A 25 48.86 16.10 -19.01
N ARG A 26 48.18 15.00 -18.69
CA ARG A 26 46.98 14.51 -19.38
C ARG A 26 45.87 14.40 -18.35
N VAL A 27 45.17 15.52 -18.15
CA VAL A 27 43.89 15.50 -17.43
C VAL A 27 42.87 14.92 -18.40
N ASP A 28 42.66 13.61 -18.34
CA ASP A 28 41.47 13.03 -18.95
C ASP A 28 40.27 13.72 -18.29
N PRO A 29 39.38 14.37 -19.06
CA PRO A 29 38.18 14.96 -18.48
C PRO A 29 37.41 13.80 -17.84
N VAL A 30 37.30 13.81 -16.51
CA VAL A 30 36.34 12.97 -15.80
C VAL A 30 34.98 13.38 -16.34
N GLN A 31 34.50 12.63 -17.33
CA GLN A 31 33.16 12.71 -17.88
C GLN A 31 32.21 12.52 -16.71
N TYR A 32 31.67 13.62 -16.18
CA TYR A 32 30.57 13.58 -15.25
C TYR A 32 29.39 13.02 -16.05
N LYS A 33 29.23 11.69 -16.01
CA LYS A 33 28.13 10.99 -16.69
C LYS A 33 26.84 11.77 -16.42
N ASP A 34 26.11 12.08 -17.48
CA ASP A 34 24.85 12.83 -17.47
C ASP A 34 23.84 12.21 -16.48
N ASN A 35 23.94 12.65 -15.23
CA ASN A 35 23.04 12.26 -14.14
C ASN A 35 21.70 12.99 -14.25
N GLY A 36 21.62 14.05 -15.07
CA GLY A 36 20.42 14.85 -15.29
C GLY A 36 19.36 14.09 -16.08
N GLY A 37 19.75 13.48 -17.20
CA GLY A 37 18.87 12.67 -18.04
C GLY A 37 18.33 11.42 -17.33
N ALA A 38 19.16 10.74 -16.52
CA ALA A 38 18.75 9.58 -15.74
C ALA A 38 17.73 9.94 -14.64
N ARG A 39 18.02 10.97 -13.84
CA ARG A 39 17.11 11.46 -12.78
C ARG A 39 15.78 11.96 -13.35
N ARG A 40 15.79 12.61 -14.52
CA ARG A 40 14.57 13.04 -15.22
C ARG A 40 13.69 11.85 -15.60
N ARG A 41 14.28 10.77 -16.13
CA ARG A 41 13.57 9.53 -16.47
C ARG A 41 12.97 8.86 -15.24
N GLU A 42 13.71 8.75 -14.14
CA GLU A 42 13.17 8.22 -12.87
C GLU A 42 11.96 9.02 -12.39
N ARG A 43 12.01 10.35 -12.49
CA ARG A 43 10.88 11.21 -12.12
C ARG A 43 9.66 10.96 -13.00
N ILE A 44 9.83 10.86 -14.32
CA ILE A 44 8.73 10.56 -15.24
C ILE A 44 8.09 9.20 -14.91
N LEU A 45 8.92 8.16 -14.75
CA LEU A 45 8.47 6.81 -14.39
C LEU A 45 7.73 6.80 -13.05
N GLY A 46 8.30 7.46 -12.03
CA GLY A 46 7.70 7.56 -10.70
C GLY A 46 6.39 8.33 -10.70
N SER A 47 6.32 9.47 -11.41
CA SER A 47 5.08 10.25 -11.55
C SER A 47 3.99 9.47 -12.29
N TRP A 48 4.34 8.73 -13.34
CA TRP A 48 3.40 7.84 -14.03
C TRP A 48 2.84 6.77 -13.09
N LEU A 49 3.70 6.14 -12.27
CA LEU A 49 3.25 5.17 -11.26
C LEU A 49 2.38 5.83 -10.18
N LEU A 50 2.64 7.07 -9.78
CA LEU A 50 1.75 7.80 -8.87
C LEU A 50 0.38 8.09 -9.49
N VAL A 51 0.33 8.43 -10.79
CA VAL A 51 -0.95 8.56 -11.52
C VAL A 51 -1.71 7.24 -11.49
N LEU A 52 -1.04 6.12 -11.78
CA LEU A 52 -1.64 4.79 -11.71
C LEU A 52 -2.14 4.44 -10.30
N ALA A 53 -1.35 4.75 -9.25
CA ALA A 53 -1.79 4.56 -7.88
C ALA A 53 -3.03 5.41 -7.58
N GLY A 54 -3.08 6.66 -8.03
CA GLY A 54 -4.26 7.52 -7.93
C GLY A 54 -5.48 6.95 -8.66
N MET A 55 -5.30 6.36 -9.84
CA MET A 55 -6.39 5.70 -10.55
C MET A 55 -6.88 4.44 -9.81
N VAL A 56 -5.98 3.63 -9.24
CA VAL A 56 -6.36 2.48 -8.39
C VAL A 56 -7.07 2.94 -7.12
N PHE A 57 -6.64 4.04 -6.51
CA PHE A 57 -7.36 4.65 -5.38
C PHE A 57 -8.81 4.98 -5.78
N THR A 58 -9.01 5.67 -6.90
CA THR A 58 -10.34 5.99 -7.42
C THR A 58 -11.14 4.72 -7.73
N MET A 59 -10.51 3.69 -8.31
CA MET A 59 -11.15 2.39 -8.60
C MET A 59 -11.72 1.76 -7.33
N VAL A 60 -10.97 1.73 -6.24
CA VAL A 60 -11.44 1.17 -4.97
C VAL A 60 -12.61 1.97 -4.40
N VAL A 61 -12.56 3.31 -4.47
CA VAL A 61 -13.69 4.17 -4.03
C VAL A 61 -14.94 3.92 -4.88
N LEU A 62 -14.80 3.86 -6.21
CA LEU A 62 -15.90 3.54 -7.13
C LEU A 62 -16.49 2.15 -6.85
N GLY A 63 -15.63 1.14 -6.63
CA GLY A 63 -16.07 -0.20 -6.27
C GLY A 63 -16.80 -0.25 -4.92
N GLY A 64 -16.35 0.55 -3.94
CA GLY A 64 -17.04 0.72 -2.66
C GLY A 64 -18.43 1.31 -2.81
N LEU A 65 -18.54 2.42 -3.55
CA LEU A 65 -19.83 3.02 -3.88
C LEU A 65 -20.74 2.03 -4.61
N THR A 66 -20.17 1.27 -5.56
CA THR A 66 -20.91 0.24 -6.31
C THR A 66 -21.50 -0.81 -5.37
N ARG A 67 -20.75 -1.23 -4.35
CA ARG A 67 -21.22 -2.17 -3.32
C ARG A 67 -22.28 -1.54 -2.41
N LEU A 68 -22.02 -0.35 -1.87
CA LEU A 68 -22.89 0.34 -0.91
C LEU A 68 -24.25 0.72 -1.51
N THR A 69 -24.30 0.93 -2.82
CA THR A 69 -25.54 1.22 -3.57
C THR A 69 -26.17 -0.01 -4.21
N GLN A 70 -25.60 -1.20 -3.99
CA GLN A 70 -26.04 -2.46 -4.60
C GLN A 70 -26.14 -2.38 -6.15
N SER A 71 -25.25 -1.63 -6.79
CA SER A 71 -25.26 -1.48 -8.26
C SER A 71 -24.39 -2.50 -8.99
N GLY A 72 -23.65 -3.35 -8.27
CA GLY A 72 -22.61 -4.20 -8.84
C GLY A 72 -23.06 -5.37 -9.73
N LEU A 73 -24.37 -5.56 -9.92
CA LEU A 73 -24.97 -6.63 -10.71
C LEU A 73 -25.91 -6.09 -11.82
N SER A 74 -25.95 -4.77 -12.02
CA SER A 74 -26.77 -4.09 -13.04
C SER A 74 -26.32 -4.32 -14.48
N MET A 75 -25.02 -4.63 -14.70
CA MET A 75 -24.44 -4.96 -16.00
C MET A 75 -24.12 -6.45 -16.10
N VAL A 76 -25.06 -7.17 -16.69
CA VAL A 76 -25.03 -8.62 -16.93
C VAL A 76 -23.83 -9.07 -17.76
N GLU A 77 -23.52 -8.33 -18.83
CA GLU A 77 -22.50 -8.76 -19.78
C GLU A 77 -21.09 -8.34 -19.34
N TRP A 78 -20.17 -9.30 -19.35
CA TRP A 78 -18.76 -9.02 -19.17
C TRP A 78 -18.08 -8.76 -20.51
N ARG A 79 -17.92 -7.47 -20.83
CA ARG A 79 -17.20 -6.98 -22.01
C ARG A 79 -15.87 -6.34 -21.59
N PRO A 80 -14.77 -7.10 -21.43
CA PRO A 80 -13.51 -6.55 -20.95
C PRO A 80 -12.79 -5.68 -22.00
N VAL A 81 -12.90 -6.04 -23.29
CA VAL A 81 -12.23 -5.33 -24.40
C VAL A 81 -13.17 -4.31 -25.07
N THR A 82 -14.47 -4.61 -25.12
CA THR A 82 -15.51 -3.78 -25.74
C THR A 82 -16.34 -3.05 -24.68
N GLY A 83 -17.37 -2.28 -25.08
CA GLY A 83 -18.28 -1.62 -24.13
C GLY A 83 -17.76 -0.29 -23.55
N TRP A 84 -17.05 0.49 -24.38
CA TRP A 84 -16.53 1.82 -24.03
C TRP A 84 -17.60 2.91 -23.94
N LEU A 85 -18.77 2.67 -24.54
CA LEU A 85 -19.90 3.57 -24.56
C LEU A 85 -21.08 2.94 -23.81
N PRO A 86 -21.85 3.74 -23.03
CA PRO A 86 -23.10 3.29 -22.46
C PRO A 86 -24.19 3.21 -23.54
N PRO A 87 -25.40 2.68 -23.23
CA PRO A 87 -26.54 2.79 -24.13
C PRO A 87 -26.83 4.27 -24.45
N LEU A 88 -26.96 4.60 -25.75
CA LEU A 88 -27.11 5.98 -26.24
C LEU A 88 -28.51 6.28 -26.78
N SER A 89 -29.26 5.26 -27.18
CA SER A 89 -30.65 5.39 -27.65
C SER A 89 -31.63 4.84 -26.61
N GLN A 90 -32.88 5.30 -26.66
CA GLN A 90 -33.95 4.78 -25.81
C GLN A 90 -34.14 3.27 -25.98
N GLU A 91 -34.11 2.79 -27.22
CA GLU A 91 -34.18 1.35 -27.54
C GLU A 91 -33.04 0.56 -26.88
N SER A 92 -31.80 1.05 -26.95
CA SER A 92 -30.65 0.35 -26.33
C SER A 92 -30.75 0.30 -24.80
N TRP A 93 -31.37 1.32 -24.18
CA TRP A 93 -31.66 1.32 -22.75
C TRP A 93 -32.73 0.31 -22.37
N GLU A 94 -33.79 0.21 -23.18
CA GLU A 94 -34.85 -0.78 -22.98
C GLU A 94 -34.33 -2.21 -23.14
N GLN A 95 -33.44 -2.46 -24.10
CA GLN A 95 -32.78 -3.77 -24.27
C GLN A 95 -31.90 -4.13 -23.06
N ALA A 96 -31.06 -3.19 -22.59
CA ALA A 96 -30.22 -3.41 -21.41
C ALA A 96 -31.08 -3.67 -20.16
N PHE A 97 -32.19 -2.93 -20.02
CA PHE A 97 -33.10 -3.12 -18.89
C PHE A 97 -33.87 -4.44 -18.99
N ALA A 98 -34.31 -4.83 -20.19
CA ALA A 98 -34.94 -6.14 -20.42
C ALA A 98 -33.99 -7.29 -20.08
N ALA A 99 -32.70 -7.16 -20.41
CA ALA A 99 -31.69 -8.12 -20.00
C ALA A 99 -31.59 -8.20 -18.46
N TYR A 100 -31.52 -7.05 -17.77
CA TYR A 100 -31.48 -7.00 -16.31
C TYR A 100 -32.71 -7.61 -15.64
N LYS A 101 -33.91 -7.42 -16.21
CA LYS A 101 -35.16 -8.02 -15.70
C LYS A 101 -35.15 -9.55 -15.66
N ALA A 102 -34.31 -10.20 -16.47
CA ALA A 102 -34.18 -11.64 -16.49
C ALA A 102 -33.29 -12.20 -15.37
N PHE A 103 -32.72 -11.35 -14.50
CA PHE A 103 -31.80 -11.77 -13.44
C PHE A 103 -32.46 -11.84 -12.06
N PRO A 104 -31.96 -12.72 -11.16
CA PRO A 104 -32.51 -12.88 -9.82
C PRO A 104 -32.54 -11.59 -8.98
N GLU A 105 -31.63 -10.64 -9.22
CA GLU A 105 -31.61 -9.36 -8.50
C GLU A 105 -32.85 -8.51 -8.81
N TYR A 106 -33.28 -8.47 -10.07
CA TYR A 106 -34.54 -7.81 -10.43
C TYR A 106 -35.73 -8.55 -9.83
N GLU A 107 -35.78 -9.87 -9.95
CA GLU A 107 -36.91 -10.67 -9.49
C GLU A 107 -37.10 -10.65 -7.98
N LYS A 108 -36.00 -10.65 -7.21
CA LYS A 108 -36.03 -10.82 -5.75
C LYS A 108 -35.91 -9.52 -4.97
N ILE A 109 -35.18 -8.54 -5.49
CA ILE A 109 -34.84 -7.30 -4.77
C ILE A 109 -35.50 -6.09 -5.44
N ASN A 110 -35.39 -5.98 -6.75
CA ASN A 110 -35.75 -4.77 -7.51
C ASN A 110 -37.04 -4.93 -8.32
N ALA A 111 -37.96 -5.78 -7.88
CA ALA A 111 -39.20 -6.07 -8.60
C ALA A 111 -40.06 -4.80 -8.72
N GLY A 112 -40.48 -4.48 -9.95
CA GLY A 112 -41.25 -3.25 -10.23
C GLY A 112 -40.40 -1.98 -10.40
N MET A 113 -39.07 -2.08 -10.36
CA MET A 113 -38.15 -0.96 -10.63
C MET A 113 -38.44 -0.33 -12.01
N SER A 114 -38.34 1.01 -12.10
CA SER A 114 -38.51 1.75 -13.35
C SER A 114 -37.22 1.78 -14.19
N LEU A 115 -37.32 2.16 -15.46
CA LEU A 115 -36.13 2.38 -16.30
C LEU A 115 -35.23 3.51 -15.75
N ALA A 116 -35.81 4.52 -15.10
CA ALA A 116 -35.06 5.64 -14.52
C ALA A 116 -34.22 5.18 -13.32
N ASP A 117 -34.80 4.33 -12.47
CA ASP A 117 -34.09 3.74 -11.33
C ASP A 117 -32.98 2.79 -11.80
N PHE A 118 -33.26 1.97 -12.82
CA PHE A 118 -32.24 1.12 -13.45
C PHE A 118 -31.05 1.92 -13.98
N LYS A 119 -31.31 3.05 -14.67
CA LYS A 119 -30.24 3.93 -15.16
C LYS A 119 -29.34 4.41 -14.02
N SER A 120 -29.90 4.68 -12.85
CA SER A 120 -29.15 5.19 -11.69
C SER A 120 -28.12 4.17 -11.18
N ILE A 121 -28.51 2.89 -11.04
CA ILE A 121 -27.57 1.82 -10.65
C ILE A 121 -26.61 1.47 -11.79
N PHE A 122 -27.08 1.47 -13.04
CA PHE A 122 -26.27 1.15 -14.21
C PHE A 122 -25.07 2.10 -14.37
N TRP A 123 -25.28 3.40 -14.19
CA TRP A 123 -24.22 4.40 -14.42
C TRP A 123 -23.01 4.18 -13.52
N LEU A 124 -23.23 3.85 -12.25
CA LEU A 124 -22.16 3.67 -11.30
C LEU A 124 -21.32 2.44 -11.66
N GLU A 125 -21.97 1.32 -11.99
CA GLU A 125 -21.27 0.13 -12.44
C GLU A 125 -20.55 0.33 -13.78
N PHE A 126 -21.19 1.01 -14.73
CA PHE A 126 -20.58 1.34 -16.01
C PHE A 126 -19.30 2.18 -15.82
N VAL A 127 -19.35 3.22 -14.99
CA VAL A 127 -18.18 4.07 -14.69
C VAL A 127 -17.10 3.25 -14.01
N HIS A 128 -17.44 2.39 -13.06
CA HIS A 128 -16.48 1.50 -12.39
C HIS A 128 -15.78 0.55 -13.39
N ARG A 129 -16.52 -0.08 -14.31
CA ARG A 129 -15.98 -0.95 -15.36
C ARG A 129 -15.14 -0.19 -16.39
N LEU A 130 -15.61 0.97 -16.84
CA LEU A 130 -14.89 1.85 -17.76
C LEU A 130 -13.56 2.30 -17.15
N TRP A 131 -13.57 2.69 -15.87
CA TRP A 131 -12.37 3.09 -15.14
C TRP A 131 -11.32 1.97 -15.07
N GLY A 132 -11.75 0.72 -14.86
CA GLY A 132 -10.88 -0.44 -14.93
C GLY A 132 -10.17 -0.58 -16.29
N ARG A 133 -10.88 -0.35 -17.40
CA ARG A 133 -10.28 -0.37 -18.75
C ARG A 133 -9.30 0.79 -18.96
N LEU A 134 -9.65 1.97 -18.46
CA LEU A 134 -8.79 3.15 -18.53
C LEU A 134 -7.47 2.94 -17.77
N ILE A 135 -7.50 2.28 -16.61
CA ILE A 135 -6.27 1.87 -15.89
C ILE A 135 -5.40 0.97 -16.78
N GLY A 136 -6.01 -0.01 -17.45
CA GLY A 136 -5.31 -0.89 -18.39
C GLY A 136 -4.59 -0.12 -19.49
N LEU A 137 -5.25 0.85 -20.12
CA LEU A 137 -4.65 1.72 -21.14
C LEU A 137 -3.57 2.64 -20.58
N ALA A 138 -3.85 3.31 -19.45
CA ALA A 138 -2.92 4.21 -18.77
C ALA A 138 -1.65 3.48 -18.30
N PHE A 139 -1.73 2.17 -18.08
CA PHE A 139 -0.57 1.32 -17.83
C PHE A 139 0.13 0.91 -19.14
N ALA A 140 -0.61 0.27 -20.04
CA ALA A 140 -0.03 -0.41 -21.21
C ALA A 140 0.67 0.55 -22.17
N VAL A 141 0.06 1.70 -22.47
CA VAL A 141 0.60 2.65 -23.46
C VAL A 141 1.95 3.22 -23.01
N PRO A 142 2.10 3.82 -21.81
CA PRO A 142 3.41 4.29 -21.35
C PRO A 142 4.42 3.16 -21.18
N PHE A 143 3.99 1.98 -20.70
CA PHE A 143 4.89 0.83 -20.56
C PHE A 143 5.54 0.43 -21.88
N ILE A 144 4.75 0.29 -22.96
CA ILE A 144 5.26 0.00 -24.31
C ILE A 144 6.21 1.10 -24.79
N VAL A 145 5.86 2.37 -24.58
CA VAL A 145 6.73 3.50 -24.95
C VAL A 145 8.07 3.45 -24.20
N PHE A 146 8.08 3.10 -22.92
CA PHE A 146 9.31 3.00 -22.14
C PHE A 146 10.20 1.82 -22.58
N LEU A 147 9.58 0.70 -22.96
CA LEU A 147 10.29 -0.43 -23.56
C LEU A 147 10.91 -0.05 -24.92
N ALA A 148 10.11 0.53 -25.82
CA ALA A 148 10.55 0.95 -27.15
C ALA A 148 11.69 1.98 -27.10
N ARG A 149 11.62 2.92 -26.14
CA ARG A 149 12.68 3.91 -25.91
C ARG A 149 13.88 3.37 -25.11
N ARG A 150 13.85 2.11 -24.66
CA ARG A 150 14.88 1.49 -23.79
C ARG A 150 15.16 2.33 -22.53
N TRP A 151 14.11 2.91 -21.94
CA TRP A 151 14.21 3.72 -20.73
C TRP A 151 14.30 2.88 -19.45
N ILE A 152 13.92 1.61 -19.54
CA ILE A 152 13.85 0.67 -18.42
C ILE A 152 14.70 -0.55 -18.74
N ASP A 153 15.38 -1.09 -17.71
CA ASP A 153 16.18 -2.30 -17.83
C ASP A 153 15.30 -3.56 -17.70
N ARG A 154 15.89 -4.74 -17.90
CA ARG A 154 15.17 -6.02 -17.81
C ARG A 154 14.57 -6.25 -16.42
N ALA A 155 15.31 -5.91 -15.36
CA ALA A 155 14.85 -6.11 -13.99
C ALA A 155 13.64 -5.23 -13.65
N PHE A 156 13.63 -3.97 -14.09
CA PHE A 156 12.51 -3.07 -13.91
C PHE A 156 11.33 -3.45 -14.83
N SER A 157 11.61 -3.91 -16.04
CA SER A 157 10.56 -4.42 -16.96
C SER A 157 9.81 -5.61 -16.36
N LEU A 158 10.50 -6.53 -15.68
CA LEU A 158 9.85 -7.65 -14.98
C LEU A 158 8.98 -7.20 -13.81
N LYS A 159 9.37 -6.12 -13.10
CA LYS A 159 8.52 -5.53 -12.05
C LYS A 159 7.23 -4.95 -12.62
N LEU A 160 7.33 -4.20 -13.72
CA LEU A 160 6.16 -3.66 -14.41
C LEU A 160 5.28 -4.77 -14.99
N LEU A 161 5.88 -5.82 -15.58
CA LEU A 161 5.12 -6.98 -16.03
C LEU A 161 4.36 -7.66 -14.87
N GLY A 162 4.99 -7.78 -13.70
CA GLY A 162 4.32 -8.25 -12.49
C GLY A 162 3.10 -7.40 -12.12
N MET A 163 3.21 -6.07 -12.17
CA MET A 163 2.07 -5.17 -11.96
C MET A 163 0.95 -5.40 -12.97
N PHE A 164 1.30 -5.58 -14.25
CA PHE A 164 0.34 -5.84 -15.32
C PHE A 164 -0.41 -7.16 -15.10
N VAL A 165 0.31 -8.24 -14.78
CA VAL A 165 -0.28 -9.54 -14.49
C VAL A 165 -1.20 -9.47 -13.27
N LEU A 166 -0.78 -8.82 -12.19
CA LEU A 166 -1.64 -8.61 -11.01
C LEU A 166 -2.89 -7.80 -11.36
N GLY A 167 -2.78 -6.76 -12.19
CA GLY A 167 -3.94 -6.00 -12.68
C GLY A 167 -4.91 -6.86 -13.51
N GLY A 168 -4.39 -7.74 -14.36
CA GLY A 168 -5.22 -8.72 -15.08
C GLY A 168 -5.92 -9.71 -14.15
N LEU A 169 -5.19 -10.24 -13.16
CA LEU A 169 -5.76 -11.11 -12.11
C LEU A 169 -6.82 -10.39 -11.27
N GLN A 170 -6.63 -9.09 -10.97
CA GLN A 170 -7.62 -8.26 -10.31
C GLN A 170 -8.91 -8.17 -11.13
N GLY A 171 -8.79 -7.93 -12.44
CA GLY A 171 -9.93 -7.93 -13.36
C GLY A 171 -10.66 -9.28 -13.40
N GLY A 172 -9.91 -10.38 -13.46
CA GLY A 172 -10.45 -11.75 -13.39
C GLY A 172 -11.15 -12.05 -12.08
N LEU A 173 -10.60 -11.61 -10.95
CA LEU A 173 -11.21 -11.73 -9.63
C LEU A 173 -12.48 -10.89 -9.51
N GLY A 174 -12.50 -9.70 -10.10
CA GLY A 174 -13.71 -8.85 -10.17
C GLY A 174 -14.83 -9.48 -11.01
N TRP A 175 -14.48 -10.12 -12.13
CA TRP A 175 -15.43 -10.92 -12.89
C TRP A 175 -15.97 -12.10 -12.08
N TYR A 176 -15.09 -12.87 -11.44
CA TYR A 176 -15.48 -14.00 -10.58
C TYR A 176 -16.39 -13.57 -9.41
N MET A 177 -16.17 -12.38 -8.87
CA MET A 177 -16.98 -11.78 -7.81
C MET A 177 -18.42 -11.51 -8.27
N VAL A 178 -18.62 -11.03 -9.49
CA VAL A 178 -19.93 -10.72 -10.08
C VAL A 178 -20.62 -11.96 -10.66
N ALA A 179 -19.87 -12.82 -11.34
CA ALA A 179 -20.41 -13.97 -12.05
C ALA A 179 -21.18 -14.96 -11.15
N SER A 180 -20.80 -15.11 -9.87
CA SER A 180 -21.60 -15.91 -8.93
C SER A 180 -22.93 -15.31 -8.55
N GLY A 181 -23.03 -13.97 -8.56
CA GLY A 181 -24.25 -13.27 -8.19
C GLY A 181 -25.38 -13.44 -9.20
N LEU A 182 -25.04 -13.90 -10.42
CA LEU A 182 -25.95 -13.95 -11.56
C LEU A 182 -26.71 -15.28 -11.70
N VAL A 183 -26.35 -16.32 -10.93
CA VAL A 183 -26.91 -17.68 -11.12
C VAL A 183 -27.79 -18.11 -9.92
N ASP A 184 -27.26 -18.10 -8.69
CA ASP A 184 -27.95 -18.74 -7.55
C ASP A 184 -28.51 -17.75 -6.51
N ARG A 185 -27.68 -16.80 -6.06
CA ARG A 185 -28.02 -15.78 -5.07
C ARG A 185 -27.58 -14.40 -5.56
N PRO A 186 -28.45 -13.38 -5.56
CA PRO A 186 -28.12 -12.04 -6.04
C PRO A 186 -27.28 -11.27 -5.02
N ASP A 187 -26.23 -11.89 -4.48
CA ASP A 187 -25.30 -11.28 -3.54
C ASP A 187 -23.86 -11.60 -3.90
N VAL A 188 -23.00 -10.59 -3.72
CA VAL A 188 -21.57 -10.78 -3.84
C VAL A 188 -21.07 -11.36 -2.52
N SER A 189 -20.62 -12.61 -2.55
CA SER A 189 -20.02 -13.25 -1.37
C SER A 189 -18.95 -12.37 -0.73
N GLN A 190 -19.07 -12.17 0.59
CA GLN A 190 -18.15 -11.39 1.40
C GLN A 190 -16.69 -11.86 1.28
N TYR A 191 -16.48 -13.16 1.03
CA TYR A 191 -15.16 -13.72 0.77
C TYR A 191 -14.54 -13.18 -0.53
N ARG A 192 -15.34 -13.09 -1.59
CA ARG A 192 -14.89 -12.59 -2.90
C ARG A 192 -14.65 -11.09 -2.85
N LEU A 193 -15.54 -10.36 -2.17
CA LEU A 193 -15.39 -8.92 -1.94
C LEU A 193 -14.11 -8.62 -1.16
N ALA A 194 -13.87 -9.31 -0.03
CA ALA A 194 -12.68 -9.13 0.78
C ALA A 194 -11.40 -9.53 0.03
N ALA A 195 -11.43 -10.61 -0.75
CA ALA A 195 -10.29 -11.01 -1.59
C ALA A 195 -9.99 -9.99 -2.69
N HIS A 196 -11.03 -9.46 -3.36
CA HIS A 196 -10.89 -8.45 -4.40
C HIS A 196 -10.33 -7.13 -3.85
N LEU A 197 -10.84 -6.67 -2.70
CA LEU A 197 -10.29 -5.52 -1.99
C LEU A 197 -8.84 -5.75 -1.55
N GLY A 198 -8.54 -6.90 -0.95
CA GLY A 198 -7.20 -7.25 -0.49
C GLY A 198 -6.18 -7.23 -1.64
N MET A 199 -6.51 -7.83 -2.78
CA MET A 199 -5.65 -7.81 -3.97
C MET A 199 -5.47 -6.38 -4.53
N ALA A 200 -6.53 -5.55 -4.52
CA ALA A 200 -6.43 -4.15 -4.92
C ALA A 200 -5.44 -3.37 -4.02
N LEU A 201 -5.48 -3.59 -2.70
CA LEU A 201 -4.57 -2.96 -1.74
C LEU A 201 -3.12 -3.41 -1.97
N VAL A 202 -2.90 -4.68 -2.31
CA VAL A 202 -1.57 -5.22 -2.65
C VAL A 202 -1.03 -4.59 -3.94
N ILE A 203 -1.86 -4.47 -4.98
CA ILE A 203 -1.48 -3.80 -6.24
C ILE A 203 -1.14 -2.33 -5.98
N TYR A 204 -2.02 -1.62 -5.25
CA TYR A 204 -1.80 -0.24 -4.85
C TYR A 204 -0.47 -0.08 -4.11
N ALA A 205 -0.21 -0.94 -3.12
CA ALA A 205 1.01 -0.92 -2.35
C ALA A 205 2.24 -1.17 -3.21
N TYR A 206 2.17 -2.14 -4.13
CA TYR A 206 3.27 -2.44 -5.03
C TYR A 206 3.62 -1.25 -5.93
N ILE A 207 2.62 -0.64 -6.56
CA ILE A 207 2.80 0.53 -7.43
C ILE A 207 3.38 1.69 -6.62
N LEU A 208 2.78 2.03 -5.49
CA LEU A 208 3.23 3.14 -4.64
C LEU A 208 4.66 2.90 -4.15
N TRP A 209 4.99 1.69 -3.71
CA TRP A 209 6.32 1.35 -3.21
C TRP A 209 7.40 1.55 -4.27
N VAL A 210 7.14 1.14 -5.52
CA VAL A 210 8.05 1.37 -6.64
C VAL A 210 8.13 2.85 -6.99
N ALA A 211 7.01 3.58 -6.97
CA ALA A 211 6.98 5.02 -7.23
C ALA A 211 7.82 5.81 -6.21
N LEU A 212 7.63 5.56 -4.91
CA LEU A 212 8.45 6.13 -3.84
C LEU A 212 9.93 5.75 -4.04
N GLY A 213 10.18 4.52 -4.49
CA GLY A 213 11.48 4.01 -4.90
C GLY A 213 12.18 4.82 -5.99
N LEU A 214 11.45 5.49 -6.87
CA LEU A 214 12.02 6.31 -7.95
C LEU A 214 12.10 7.79 -7.55
N LEU A 215 11.10 8.27 -6.82
CA LEU A 215 10.93 9.70 -6.53
C LEU A 215 11.72 10.16 -5.31
N LEU A 216 11.78 9.35 -4.25
CA LEU A 216 12.44 9.74 -3.01
C LEU A 216 13.97 9.52 -3.10
N PRO A 217 14.78 10.47 -2.60
CA PRO A 217 16.22 10.39 -2.65
C PRO A 217 16.76 9.20 -1.84
N ARG A 218 17.79 8.53 -2.37
CA ARG A 218 18.59 7.55 -1.60
C ARG A 218 19.46 8.35 -0.62
N ARG A 219 19.51 7.96 0.65
CA ARG A 219 20.23 8.72 1.68
C ARG A 219 21.49 7.98 2.12
N ALA A 220 22.61 8.68 2.19
CA ALA A 220 23.79 8.19 2.87
C ALA A 220 23.60 8.43 4.37
N VAL A 221 23.45 7.36 5.16
CA VAL A 221 23.45 7.36 6.64
C VAL A 221 22.15 7.95 7.23
N VAL A 222 21.37 7.36 8.13
CA VAL A 222 21.45 6.28 9.13
C VAL A 222 20.45 5.19 8.73
N LEU A 223 20.84 3.91 8.71
CA LEU A 223 19.85 2.83 8.60
C LEU A 223 18.99 2.86 9.86
N PRO A 224 17.67 3.01 9.77
CA PRO A 224 16.80 2.85 10.92
C PRO A 224 17.08 1.47 11.55
N SER A 225 17.00 1.37 12.88
CA SER A 225 17.18 0.08 13.53
C SER A 225 16.19 -0.94 12.94
N ARG A 226 16.61 -2.21 12.81
CA ARG A 226 15.73 -3.28 12.32
C ARG A 226 14.39 -3.35 13.07
N ALA A 227 14.40 -2.96 14.35
CA ALA A 227 13.20 -2.85 15.17
C ALA A 227 12.24 -1.75 14.70
N VAL A 228 12.73 -0.60 14.18
CA VAL A 228 11.89 0.47 13.62
C VAL A 228 11.15 -0.04 12.39
N ALA A 229 11.90 -0.63 11.45
CA ALA A 229 11.36 -1.17 10.21
C ALA A 229 10.36 -2.29 10.49
N GLY A 230 10.72 -3.26 11.35
CA GLY A 230 9.83 -4.36 11.73
C GLY A 230 8.52 -3.89 12.34
N ARG A 231 8.58 -2.88 13.23
CA ARG A 231 7.38 -2.29 13.84
C ARG A 231 6.49 -1.57 12.82
N ALA A 232 7.08 -0.75 11.95
CA ALA A 232 6.31 -0.04 10.92
C ALA A 232 5.62 -1.02 9.96
N MET A 233 6.34 -2.08 9.55
CA MET A 233 5.79 -3.15 8.72
C MET A 233 4.68 -3.93 9.43
N ALA A 234 4.84 -4.25 10.73
CA ALA A 234 3.80 -4.93 11.51
C ALA A 234 2.52 -4.09 11.63
N ILE A 235 2.65 -2.77 11.86
CA ILE A 235 1.50 -1.86 11.90
C ILE A 235 0.85 -1.74 10.52
N THR A 236 1.65 -1.70 9.46
CA THR A 236 1.14 -1.70 8.09
C THR A 236 0.34 -2.99 7.82
N ALA A 237 0.86 -4.15 8.20
CA ALA A 237 0.15 -5.42 8.09
C ALA A 237 -1.16 -5.44 8.91
N LEU A 238 -1.14 -4.89 10.13
CA LEU A 238 -2.35 -4.74 10.94
C LEU A 238 -3.39 -3.84 10.27
N ILE A 239 -2.99 -2.70 9.71
CA ILE A 239 -3.88 -1.81 8.95
C ILE A 239 -4.48 -2.55 7.75
N PHE A 240 -3.68 -3.33 7.01
CA PHE A 240 -4.17 -4.17 5.91
C PHE A 240 -5.26 -5.13 6.39
N VAL A 241 -5.02 -5.87 7.48
CA VAL A 241 -6.00 -6.80 8.05
C VAL A 241 -7.27 -6.07 8.49
N THR A 242 -7.14 -4.90 9.12
CA THR A 242 -8.28 -4.08 9.53
C THR A 242 -9.11 -3.61 8.34
N ILE A 243 -8.48 -3.18 7.24
CA ILE A 243 -9.21 -2.78 6.02
C ILE A 243 -9.93 -4.00 5.41
N VAL A 244 -9.25 -5.14 5.30
CA VAL A 244 -9.86 -6.37 4.76
C VAL A 244 -11.03 -6.85 5.63
N SER A 245 -10.91 -6.76 6.95
CA SER A 245 -12.04 -7.06 7.87
C SER A 245 -13.26 -6.15 7.63
N GLY A 246 -13.04 -4.88 7.25
CA GLY A 246 -14.12 -3.98 6.83
C GLY A 246 -14.80 -4.43 5.52
N GLY A 247 -14.08 -5.12 4.63
CA GLY A 247 -14.65 -5.77 3.45
C GLY A 247 -15.65 -6.88 3.82
N PHE A 248 -15.41 -7.63 4.90
CA PHE A 248 -16.39 -8.59 5.41
C PHE A 248 -17.61 -7.91 6.02
N VAL A 249 -17.42 -6.82 6.77
CA VAL A 249 -18.53 -6.01 7.32
C VAL A 249 -19.45 -5.50 6.20
N ALA A 250 -18.86 -4.94 5.13
CA ALA A 250 -19.62 -4.47 3.97
C ALA A 250 -20.21 -5.61 3.12
N GLY A 251 -19.57 -6.78 3.09
CA GLY A 251 -20.08 -7.95 2.37
C GLY A 251 -21.33 -8.53 3.02
N LEU A 252 -21.36 -8.61 4.36
CA LEU A 252 -22.48 -9.16 5.13
C LEU A 252 -23.56 -8.12 5.50
N ASP A 253 -23.41 -6.87 5.06
CA ASP A 253 -24.26 -5.74 5.51
C ASP A 253 -24.28 -5.60 7.04
N ALA A 254 -23.21 -6.04 7.72
CA ALA A 254 -23.10 -6.07 9.17
C ALA A 254 -23.03 -4.67 9.81
N GLY A 255 -22.82 -3.62 8.99
CA GLY A 255 -22.90 -2.23 9.43
C GLY A 255 -24.29 -1.81 9.93
N TYR A 256 -25.35 -2.52 9.54
CA TYR A 256 -26.74 -2.24 9.93
C TYR A 256 -27.19 -2.99 11.20
N ALA A 257 -26.35 -3.87 11.75
CA ALA A 257 -26.77 -4.76 12.85
C ALA A 257 -26.74 -4.08 14.22
N TYR A 258 -25.58 -3.57 14.63
CA TYR A 258 -25.43 -2.84 15.90
C TYR A 258 -24.95 -1.43 15.61
N ASN A 259 -25.75 -0.41 15.93
CA ASN A 259 -25.48 1.00 15.59
C ASN A 259 -25.17 1.89 16.81
N THR A 260 -24.80 1.28 17.94
CA THR A 260 -24.30 1.98 19.14
C THR A 260 -22.77 1.90 19.25
N PHE A 261 -22.16 2.84 19.99
CA PHE A 261 -20.74 2.85 20.33
C PHE A 261 -20.53 3.57 21.69
N PRO A 262 -19.62 3.11 22.58
CA PRO A 262 -18.69 1.99 22.43
C PRO A 262 -19.35 0.61 22.62
N LEU A 263 -20.53 0.56 23.23
CA LEU A 263 -21.29 -0.67 23.46
C LEU A 263 -21.93 -1.17 22.16
N MET A 264 -22.20 -2.47 22.08
CA MET A 264 -23.02 -3.15 21.08
C MET A 264 -24.27 -3.66 21.77
N ASP A 265 -25.42 -3.01 21.54
CA ASP A 265 -26.70 -3.30 22.19
C ASP A 265 -26.63 -3.38 23.73
N GLY A 266 -25.88 -2.44 24.32
CA GLY A 266 -25.72 -2.33 25.77
C GLY A 266 -24.56 -3.14 26.36
N GLU A 267 -23.89 -3.99 25.58
CA GLU A 267 -22.78 -4.81 26.04
C GLU A 267 -21.44 -4.38 25.43
N LEU A 268 -20.34 -4.50 26.18
CA LEU A 268 -18.98 -4.27 25.62
C LEU A 268 -18.53 -5.44 24.73
N ILE A 269 -18.91 -6.65 25.11
CA ILE A 269 -18.68 -7.89 24.36
C ILE A 269 -20.07 -8.50 24.19
N PRO A 270 -20.62 -8.54 22.97
CA PRO A 270 -21.94 -9.11 22.73
C PRO A 270 -22.03 -10.56 23.18
N ALA A 271 -23.20 -10.95 23.69
CA ALA A 271 -23.58 -12.34 23.79
C ALA A 271 -23.58 -13.01 22.39
N HIS A 272 -23.38 -14.34 22.36
CA HIS A 272 -23.43 -15.17 21.14
C HIS A 272 -22.33 -14.95 20.09
N LEU A 273 -21.17 -14.41 20.48
CA LEU A 273 -19.97 -14.52 19.64
C LEU A 273 -19.63 -15.99 19.36
N LEU A 274 -19.08 -16.27 18.18
CA LEU A 274 -18.61 -17.60 17.79
C LEU A 274 -19.70 -18.68 17.70
N ALA A 275 -20.95 -18.27 17.42
CA ALA A 275 -22.10 -19.17 17.37
C ALA A 275 -22.13 -20.13 16.16
N SER A 276 -21.32 -19.88 15.12
CA SER A 276 -21.28 -20.72 13.92
C SER A 276 -20.62 -22.07 14.20
N SER A 277 -20.95 -23.10 13.41
CA SER A 277 -20.24 -24.39 13.44
C SER A 277 -19.55 -24.66 12.09
N PRO A 278 -18.21 -24.84 12.07
CA PRO A 278 -17.26 -24.64 13.17
C PRO A 278 -17.11 -23.17 13.60
N TRP A 279 -16.72 -22.94 14.86
CA TRP A 279 -16.68 -21.61 15.52
C TRP A 279 -15.88 -20.54 14.77
N TRP A 280 -14.82 -20.93 14.05
CA TRP A 280 -13.97 -19.98 13.33
C TRP A 280 -14.69 -19.33 12.15
N ARG A 281 -15.77 -19.92 11.63
CA ARG A 281 -16.59 -19.30 10.59
C ARG A 281 -17.23 -17.99 11.04
N SER A 282 -17.48 -17.83 12.34
CA SER A 282 -18.10 -16.61 12.84
C SER A 282 -17.27 -15.36 12.56
N PHE A 283 -15.94 -15.47 12.42
CA PHE A 283 -15.09 -14.34 12.02
C PHE A 283 -15.32 -13.87 10.57
N PHE A 284 -16.08 -14.60 9.77
CA PHE A 284 -16.26 -14.35 8.32
C PHE A 284 -17.72 -14.41 7.85
N GLU A 285 -18.61 -15.05 8.60
CA GLU A 285 -19.99 -15.34 8.19
C GLU A 285 -21.03 -14.86 9.23
N ASP A 286 -20.65 -14.72 10.50
CA ASP A 286 -21.57 -14.28 11.56
C ASP A 286 -21.52 -12.76 11.70
N VAL A 287 -22.68 -12.12 11.52
CA VAL A 287 -22.82 -10.66 11.48
C VAL A 287 -22.28 -10.01 12.76
N THR A 288 -22.67 -10.52 13.93
CA THR A 288 -22.27 -9.99 15.24
C THR A 288 -20.77 -10.11 15.45
N THR A 289 -20.22 -11.31 15.23
CA THR A 289 -18.79 -11.58 15.40
C THR A 289 -17.93 -10.81 14.40
N VAL A 290 -18.35 -10.68 13.14
CA VAL A 290 -17.64 -9.90 12.11
C VAL A 290 -17.59 -8.43 12.49
N GLN A 291 -18.73 -7.85 12.88
CA GLN A 291 -18.79 -6.43 13.26
C GLN A 291 -17.96 -6.16 14.52
N PHE A 292 -18.08 -7.01 15.56
CA PHE A 292 -17.28 -6.92 16.78
C PHE A 292 -15.77 -7.03 16.48
N THR A 293 -15.38 -8.00 15.66
CA THR A 293 -13.98 -8.21 15.27
C THR A 293 -13.41 -6.99 14.56
N HIS A 294 -14.17 -6.38 13.63
CA HIS A 294 -13.74 -5.17 12.95
C HIS A 294 -13.56 -3.99 13.92
N ARG A 295 -14.48 -3.79 14.87
CA ARG A 295 -14.36 -2.76 15.92
C ARG A 295 -13.11 -2.97 16.77
N LEU A 296 -12.85 -4.21 17.20
CA LEU A 296 -11.68 -4.55 18.01
C LEU A 296 -10.37 -4.33 17.24
N LEU A 297 -10.33 -4.73 15.96
CA LEU A 297 -9.19 -4.48 15.08
C LEU A 297 -8.96 -2.98 14.86
N ALA A 298 -10.02 -2.20 14.68
CA ALA A 298 -9.92 -0.74 14.53
C ALA A 298 -9.35 -0.07 15.78
N LEU A 299 -9.84 -0.42 16.97
CA LEU A 299 -9.31 0.10 18.25
C LEU A 299 -7.86 -0.34 18.48
N THR A 300 -7.54 -1.61 18.21
CA THR A 300 -6.16 -2.11 18.30
C THR A 300 -5.23 -1.37 17.35
N THR A 301 -5.66 -1.17 16.10
CA THR A 301 -4.90 -0.43 15.08
C THR A 301 -4.66 1.01 15.52
N PHE A 302 -5.70 1.68 16.00
CA PHE A 302 -5.62 3.04 16.54
C PHE A 302 -4.57 3.14 17.66
N SER A 303 -4.67 2.28 18.67
CA SER A 303 -3.72 2.26 19.79
C SER A 303 -2.29 1.95 19.34
N CYS A 304 -2.09 0.99 18.43
CA CYS A 304 -0.77 0.67 17.90
C CYS A 304 -0.16 1.82 17.10
N VAL A 305 -0.97 2.54 16.30
CA VAL A 305 -0.52 3.72 15.55
C VAL A 305 -0.14 4.86 16.47
N LEU A 306 -0.94 5.14 17.51
CA LEU A 306 -0.58 6.16 18.51
C LEU A 306 0.68 5.78 19.29
N ALA A 307 0.83 4.52 19.68
CA ALA A 307 2.03 4.02 20.32
C ALA A 307 3.26 4.17 19.42
N GLN A 308 3.13 3.92 18.12
CA GLN A 308 4.19 4.17 17.14
C GLN A 308 4.54 5.64 17.02
N PHE A 309 3.57 6.53 17.03
CA PHE A 309 3.82 7.97 17.03
C PHE A 309 4.63 8.41 18.25
N VAL A 310 4.25 8.00 19.45
CA VAL A 310 4.99 8.29 20.68
C VAL A 310 6.40 7.69 20.60
N TRP A 311 6.50 6.43 20.19
CA TRP A 311 7.77 5.73 20.04
C TRP A 311 8.69 6.41 19.02
N SER A 312 8.13 6.95 17.93
CA SER A 312 8.89 7.66 16.90
C SER A 312 9.60 8.90 17.44
N ARG A 313 9.21 9.43 18.61
CA ARG A 313 9.86 10.58 19.26
C ARG A 313 11.15 10.23 19.99
N ARG A 314 11.48 8.94 20.15
CA ARG A 314 12.73 8.52 20.80
C ARG A 314 13.97 8.96 20.01
N PRO A 315 15.11 9.20 20.70
CA PRO A 315 16.38 9.44 20.02
C PRO A 315 16.73 8.31 19.04
N GLY A 316 17.32 8.66 17.89
CA GLY A 316 17.72 7.69 16.86
C GLY A 316 16.71 7.44 15.74
N THR A 317 15.53 8.06 15.78
CA THR A 317 14.61 8.09 14.63
C THR A 317 14.95 9.25 13.68
N THR A 318 14.70 9.09 12.39
CA THR A 318 14.90 10.17 11.40
C THR A 318 13.73 11.16 11.44
N ALA A 319 13.97 12.39 10.95
CA ALA A 319 12.92 13.41 10.87
C ALA A 319 11.75 12.95 9.98
N GLU A 320 12.04 12.19 8.94
CA GLU A 320 11.05 11.64 8.02
C GLU A 320 10.15 10.62 8.69
N VAL A 321 10.72 9.65 9.40
CA VAL A 321 9.93 8.65 10.14
C VAL A 321 9.03 9.35 11.17
N ARG A 322 9.52 10.41 11.83
CA ARG A 322 8.70 11.23 12.74
C ARG A 322 7.55 11.94 12.02
N ARG A 323 7.81 12.58 10.87
CA ARG A 323 6.77 13.25 10.08
C ARG A 323 5.72 12.27 9.56
N ALA A 324 6.16 11.15 8.99
CA ALA A 324 5.26 10.11 8.48
C ALA A 324 4.43 9.49 9.62
N SER A 325 5.04 9.18 10.76
CA SER A 325 4.33 8.65 11.94
C SER A 325 3.34 9.67 12.52
N ALA A 326 3.66 10.97 12.49
CA ALA A 326 2.74 12.03 12.90
C ALA A 326 1.54 12.16 11.97
N ALA A 327 1.77 12.13 10.65
CA ALA A 327 0.69 12.14 9.67
C ALA A 327 -0.21 10.90 9.82
N LEU A 328 0.39 9.71 9.99
CA LEU A 328 -0.34 8.47 10.21
C LEU A 328 -1.20 8.53 11.49
N ALA A 329 -0.66 9.07 12.59
CA ALA A 329 -1.40 9.23 13.84
C ALA A 329 -2.52 10.27 13.74
N GLY A 330 -2.31 11.39 13.05
CA GLY A 330 -3.41 12.33 12.78
C GLY A 330 -4.53 11.69 11.97
N TRP A 331 -4.17 10.90 10.95
CA TRP A 331 -5.16 10.31 10.05
C TRP A 331 -5.91 9.12 10.64
N VAL A 332 -5.31 8.34 11.55
CA VAL A 332 -6.04 7.26 12.21
C VAL A 332 -7.18 7.78 13.08
N CYS A 333 -7.06 8.99 13.64
CA CYS A 333 -8.16 9.67 14.33
C CYS A 333 -9.32 9.98 13.38
N VAL A 334 -9.02 10.48 12.18
CA VAL A 334 -10.03 10.71 11.12
C VAL A 334 -10.69 9.40 10.73
N GLN A 335 -9.91 8.33 10.53
CA GLN A 335 -10.43 7.02 10.14
C GLN A 335 -11.40 6.45 11.17
N VAL A 336 -11.02 6.46 12.45
CA VAL A 336 -11.88 5.97 13.54
C VAL A 336 -13.10 6.85 13.70
N GLY A 337 -12.95 8.18 13.63
CA GLY A 337 -14.07 9.12 13.69
C GLY A 337 -15.10 8.87 12.59
N LEU A 338 -14.65 8.68 11.33
CA LEU A 338 -15.52 8.33 10.22
C LEU A 338 -16.17 6.95 10.39
N GLY A 339 -15.47 5.98 10.98
CA GLY A 339 -16.01 4.65 11.24
C GLY A 339 -17.15 4.70 12.27
N ILE A 340 -16.93 5.42 13.38
CA ILE A 340 -17.96 5.66 14.40
C ILE A 340 -19.13 6.46 13.80
N ALA A 341 -18.87 7.52 13.03
CA ALA A 341 -19.92 8.30 12.40
C ALA A 341 -20.76 7.46 11.42
N THR A 342 -20.12 6.61 10.61
CA THR A 342 -20.80 5.67 9.70
C THR A 342 -21.70 4.71 10.49
N LEU A 343 -21.19 4.20 11.61
CA LEU A 343 -21.91 3.29 12.48
C LEU A 343 -23.14 3.95 13.12
N LEU A 344 -22.97 5.12 13.74
CA LEU A 344 -24.06 5.84 14.43
C LEU A 344 -25.12 6.38 13.48
N SER A 345 -24.76 6.60 12.22
CA SER A 345 -25.67 7.09 11.17
C SER A 345 -26.35 5.98 10.37
N ILE A 346 -26.25 4.72 10.82
CA ILE A 346 -26.86 3.55 10.16
C ILE A 346 -26.38 3.48 8.70
N VAL A 347 -25.05 3.51 8.52
CA VAL A 347 -24.36 3.40 7.23
C VAL A 347 -24.80 4.48 6.24
N ALA A 348 -24.92 5.74 6.69
CA ALA A 348 -25.20 6.85 5.80
C ALA A 348 -24.16 6.89 4.66
N LEU A 349 -24.64 6.81 3.41
CA LEU A 349 -23.81 6.57 2.23
C LEU A 349 -22.59 7.51 2.12
N PRO A 350 -22.71 8.84 2.32
CA PRO A 350 -21.55 9.73 2.26
C PRO A 350 -20.48 9.40 3.31
N LEU A 351 -20.88 9.08 4.55
CA LEU A 351 -19.97 8.75 5.63
C LEU A 351 -19.29 7.40 5.39
N ALA A 352 -20.05 6.38 4.94
CA ALA A 352 -19.51 5.07 4.59
C ALA A 352 -18.48 5.18 3.45
N ALA A 353 -18.80 5.95 2.40
CA ALA A 353 -17.89 6.19 1.28
C ALA A 353 -16.63 6.95 1.73
N MET A 354 -16.77 7.99 2.57
CA MET A 354 -15.66 8.72 3.14
C MET A 354 -14.79 7.84 4.04
N HIS A 355 -15.38 6.96 4.86
CA HIS A 355 -14.66 6.01 5.70
C HIS A 355 -13.80 5.06 4.86
N GLN A 356 -14.34 4.56 3.75
CA GLN A 356 -13.59 3.69 2.84
C GLN A 356 -12.46 4.44 2.11
N ALA A 357 -12.72 5.64 1.59
CA ALA A 357 -11.70 6.46 0.94
C ALA A 357 -10.58 6.84 1.92
N SER A 358 -10.95 7.21 3.15
CA SER A 358 -10.01 7.52 4.23
C SER A 358 -9.16 6.30 4.62
N ALA A 359 -9.71 5.08 4.54
CA ALA A 359 -8.96 3.86 4.82
C ALA A 359 -7.77 3.70 3.86
N LEU A 360 -7.94 4.07 2.59
CA LEU A 360 -6.87 4.05 1.60
C LEU A 360 -5.84 5.16 1.81
N VAL A 361 -6.25 6.33 2.34
CA VAL A 361 -5.30 7.36 2.76
C VAL A 361 -4.47 6.86 3.95
N LEU A 362 -5.11 6.21 4.93
CA LEU A 362 -4.41 5.58 6.05
C LEU A 362 -3.41 4.52 5.55
N TRP A 363 -3.82 3.68 4.59
CA TRP A 363 -2.95 2.70 3.94
C TRP A 363 -1.74 3.35 3.27
N THR A 364 -1.96 4.45 2.54
CA THR A 364 -0.91 5.23 1.88
C THR A 364 0.11 5.77 2.89
N LEU A 365 -0.36 6.34 4.00
CA LEU A 365 0.49 6.87 5.06
C LEU A 365 1.26 5.77 5.81
N ALA A 366 0.66 4.59 5.96
CA ALA A 366 1.31 3.43 6.57
C ALA A 366 2.45 2.91 5.68
N LEU A 367 2.20 2.78 4.38
CA LEU A 367 3.22 2.43 3.39
C LEU A 367 4.35 3.45 3.35
N TRP A 368 4.03 4.75 3.38
CA TRP A 368 5.05 5.80 3.43
C TRP A 368 5.89 5.74 4.71
N THR A 369 5.24 5.55 5.86
CA THR A 369 5.93 5.37 7.15
C THR A 369 6.89 4.18 7.09
N SER A 370 6.42 3.04 6.59
CA SER A 370 7.23 1.84 6.40
C SER A 370 8.38 2.04 5.42
N PHE A 371 8.15 2.78 4.33
CA PHE A 371 9.17 3.10 3.34
C PHE A 371 10.31 3.94 3.93
N GLU A 372 9.99 4.97 4.71
CA GLU A 372 11.00 5.78 5.42
C GLU A 372 11.69 4.97 6.53
N ALA A 373 10.95 4.09 7.22
CA ALA A 373 11.45 3.25 8.29
C ALA A 373 12.38 2.11 7.83
N LEU A 374 12.28 1.64 6.59
CA LEU A 374 13.23 0.68 6.03
C LEU A 374 14.56 1.34 5.63
N GLY A 375 14.55 2.66 5.40
CA GLY A 375 15.71 3.41 4.94
C GLY A 375 16.19 2.98 3.55
N ARG A 376 17.02 3.81 2.92
CA ARG A 376 17.64 3.49 1.63
C ARG A 376 19.13 3.72 1.72
N PRO A 377 19.96 2.66 1.80
CA PRO A 377 21.40 2.85 1.76
C PRO A 377 21.79 3.58 0.46
N ALA A 378 22.68 4.56 0.56
CA ALA A 378 23.31 5.15 -0.61
C ALA A 378 23.99 4.06 -1.45
N ALA A 379 23.93 4.22 -2.78
CA ALA A 379 24.66 3.34 -3.69
C ALA A 379 26.16 3.43 -3.36
N GLY A 380 26.68 2.40 -2.68
CA GLY A 380 28.05 2.37 -2.15
C GLY A 380 28.18 1.71 -0.77
N SER A 381 27.18 1.83 0.11
CA SER A 381 27.30 1.26 1.48
C SER A 381 26.99 -0.24 1.55
N ALA A 382 26.21 -0.78 0.61
CA ALA A 382 25.94 -2.22 0.52
C ALA A 382 27.20 -3.01 0.12
N ALA A 383 28.02 -2.48 -0.79
CA ALA A 383 29.29 -3.07 -1.21
C ALA A 383 30.31 -3.10 -0.06
N GLY A 384 30.42 -2.00 0.70
CA GLY A 384 31.31 -1.94 1.88
C GLY A 384 30.93 -2.89 3.01
N SER A 385 29.63 -3.15 3.24
CA SER A 385 29.20 -4.09 4.29
C SER A 385 29.35 -5.57 3.90
N ALA A 386 29.34 -5.89 2.60
CA ALA A 386 29.59 -7.23 2.10
C ALA A 386 31.09 -7.55 2.12
N ASP A 387 31.93 -6.56 1.78
CA ASP A 387 33.38 -6.69 1.81
C ASP A 387 33.94 -6.72 3.26
N ALA A 388 33.33 -5.94 4.17
CA ALA A 388 33.65 -6.00 5.60
C ALA A 388 33.26 -7.34 6.24
N ARG A 389 32.14 -7.95 5.83
CA ARG A 389 31.73 -9.30 6.27
C ARG A 389 32.63 -10.40 5.71
N LYS A 390 33.11 -10.26 4.48
CA LYS A 390 34.11 -11.18 3.90
C LYS A 390 35.49 -11.04 4.58
N ARG A 391 35.91 -9.83 4.93
CA ARG A 391 37.16 -9.59 5.68
C ARG A 391 37.11 -10.09 7.12
N ALA A 392 35.95 -10.01 7.78
CA ALA A 392 35.75 -10.53 9.14
C ALA A 392 35.60 -12.06 9.22
N SER A 393 35.35 -12.74 8.09
CA SER A 393 35.24 -14.21 8.01
C SER A 393 36.46 -14.89 7.39
N ALA A 394 37.50 -14.12 7.03
CA ALA A 394 38.78 -14.68 6.61
C ALA A 394 39.54 -15.16 7.87
N PRO A 395 39.92 -16.45 7.97
CA PRO A 395 40.75 -16.92 9.08
C PRO A 395 42.10 -16.20 9.02
N GLY A 396 42.44 -15.53 10.13
CA GLY A 396 43.70 -14.81 10.27
C GLY A 396 44.88 -15.75 10.08
N ARG A 397 45.76 -15.41 9.13
CA ARG A 397 47.07 -16.06 8.96
C ARG A 397 47.92 -15.65 10.16
N ALA A 398 47.92 -16.48 11.20
CA ALA A 398 48.79 -16.32 12.36
C ALA A 398 50.25 -16.47 11.92
N THR A 399 51.02 -15.39 11.96
CA THR A 399 52.48 -15.46 11.95
C THR A 399 52.91 -15.90 13.34
N ALA A 400 53.39 -17.15 13.45
CA ALA A 400 53.84 -17.76 14.69
C ALA A 400 55.15 -17.10 15.18
N SER A 401 55.12 -16.59 16.41
CA SER A 401 56.30 -16.40 17.25
C SER A 401 56.47 -17.65 18.13
N GLY A 402 57.62 -18.32 18.05
CA GLY A 402 57.90 -19.57 18.77
C GLY A 402 58.08 -19.42 20.29
N PRO A 403 57.96 -20.51 21.08
CA PRO A 403 58.07 -20.45 22.54
C PRO A 403 59.50 -20.66 23.04
N ALA A 404 59.85 -19.92 24.09
CA ALA A 404 61.07 -20.10 24.88
C ALA A 404 60.92 -21.27 25.87
N HIS A 405 61.99 -22.05 26.00
CA HIS A 405 62.12 -23.17 26.92
C HIS A 405 62.28 -22.72 28.38
N ILE A 406 61.63 -23.45 29.28
CA ILE A 406 61.83 -23.41 30.73
C ILE A 406 62.84 -24.51 31.11
N THR A 407 63.85 -24.15 31.91
CA THR A 407 64.55 -25.07 32.84
C THR A 407 64.69 -24.36 34.17
N GLY A 408 64.27 -25.03 35.23
CA GLY A 408 64.10 -24.46 36.56
C GLY A 408 65.38 -24.31 37.37
N GLN A 409 65.26 -23.53 38.44
CA GLN A 409 66.03 -23.72 39.67
C GLN A 409 65.22 -23.20 40.87
N THR A 410 65.37 -23.97 41.94
CA THR A 410 64.83 -23.91 43.31
C THR A 410 65.07 -22.63 44.09
N LYS A 411 64.33 -22.55 45.23
CA LYS A 411 64.46 -21.69 46.44
C LYS A 411 63.45 -20.53 46.48
N GLU A 412 62.84 -20.14 47.60
CA GLU A 412 62.76 -20.58 49.00
C GLU A 412 61.66 -19.70 49.64
N ILE A 413 61.00 -20.23 50.67
CA ILE A 413 60.55 -19.53 51.90
C ILE A 413 59.34 -18.56 51.85
N ALA A 414 58.34 -18.94 52.67
CA ALA A 414 57.53 -18.20 53.67
C ALA A 414 57.07 -16.76 53.35
N LEU A 415 55.83 -16.36 53.63
CA LEU A 415 55.04 -16.51 54.86
C LEU A 415 53.55 -16.38 54.52
#